data_AF-A0A7Z2VVZ2-F1
#
_entry.id   AF-A0A7Z2VVZ2-F1
#
_cell.length_a   1.000
_cell.length_b   1.000
_cell.length_c   1.000
_cell.angle_alpha   90.00
_cell.angle_beta   90.00
_cell.angle_gamma   90.00
#
_symmetry.space_group_name_H-M   'P 1'
#
loop_
_entity.id
_entity.type
_entity.pdbx_description
1 polymer ?
#
loop_
_entity_poly.entity_id
_entity_poly.type
_entity_poly.pdbx_seq_one_letter_code
_entity_poly.pdbx_strand_id
1 'polypeptide(L)'
;MPVPRIRRFAALAAIPAALILLSLGLPAGAAGADAPSHYGEKAVSAIKGRIRLKDCAGAIDDLKTSLKKGFPEANMLAGSMYENGVCVKRDWERAIPFYIQAWEGGLREGADRLAAGYAAPENGADVAAALWWAVRGRGRDWLPECAVGRAAADDIDRFAAELQTWPQARLAMCNYVTGVMSTLAAEARYPAQAFVEGVGGHVGIRFLPAVPRIEMQRGGVQEYLLLGLVNGDAARERGSRSADGFEKELGEVADRALRRYPQPAGMPAAMVVKTSYDFQIQFE
;
A
#
# COMPACT_ATOMS: atom_id res chain seq x y z
N MET A 1 27.27 -37.74 -13.74
CA MET A 1 26.61 -36.62 -14.45
C MET A 1 26.66 -35.41 -13.54
N PRO A 2 27.33 -34.31 -13.91
CA PRO A 2 27.53 -33.17 -13.02
C PRO A 2 26.31 -32.24 -13.04
N VAL A 3 25.86 -31.85 -11.85
CA VAL A 3 24.77 -30.89 -11.58
C VAL A 3 25.21 -29.48 -12.01
N PRO A 4 24.34 -28.65 -12.63
CA PRO A 4 24.72 -27.29 -13.02
C PRO A 4 24.93 -26.41 -11.77
N ARG A 5 26.11 -25.80 -11.67
CA ARG A 5 26.43 -24.76 -10.68
C ARG A 5 25.58 -23.52 -10.94
N ILE A 6 24.66 -23.22 -10.03
CA ILE A 6 23.95 -21.94 -9.96
C ILE A 6 24.99 -20.84 -9.77
N ARG A 7 24.86 -19.77 -10.55
CA ARG A 7 25.79 -18.64 -10.57
C ARG A 7 25.88 -18.05 -9.16
N ARG A 8 27.10 -18.07 -8.61
CA ARG A 8 27.50 -17.28 -7.45
C ARG A 8 27.07 -15.83 -7.69
N PHE A 9 26.46 -15.23 -6.69
CA PHE A 9 26.30 -13.79 -6.55
C PHE A 9 27.62 -13.10 -6.91
N ALA A 10 27.68 -12.53 -8.11
CA ALA A 10 28.79 -11.74 -8.56
C ALA A 10 28.47 -10.29 -8.25
N ALA A 11 29.24 -9.74 -7.32
CA ALA A 11 29.53 -8.32 -7.15
C ALA A 11 28.32 -7.37 -7.03
N LEU A 12 27.77 -7.28 -5.80
CA LEU A 12 27.32 -5.98 -5.31
C LEU A 12 28.57 -5.09 -5.20
N ALA A 13 28.68 -4.16 -6.14
CA ALA A 13 29.60 -3.05 -6.06
C ALA A 13 29.34 -2.30 -4.74
N ALA A 14 30.43 -1.98 -4.06
CA ALA A 14 30.46 -1.18 -2.85
C ALA A 14 29.62 0.10 -3.01
N ILE A 15 28.52 0.19 -2.27
CA ILE A 15 27.93 1.47 -1.91
C ILE A 15 28.76 1.99 -0.73
N PRO A 16 29.37 3.19 -0.82
CA PRO A 16 30.24 3.68 0.23
C PRO A 16 29.42 3.93 1.51
N ALA A 17 29.93 3.38 2.61
CA ALA A 17 29.53 3.71 3.95
C ALA A 17 29.71 5.21 4.20
N ALA A 18 28.62 5.97 4.14
CA ALA A 18 28.59 7.36 4.56
C ALA A 18 27.17 7.76 4.97
N LEU A 19 26.72 7.28 6.14
CA LEU A 19 25.81 8.02 6.98
C LEU A 19 26.11 7.65 8.44
N ILE A 20 26.93 8.52 9.04
CA ILE A 20 27.22 8.58 10.46
C ILE A 20 25.87 8.77 11.17
N LEU A 21 25.50 7.78 11.99
CA LEU A 21 24.46 7.88 12.99
C LEU A 21 24.84 8.98 13.99
N LEU A 22 24.30 10.19 13.79
CA LEU A 22 24.24 11.17 14.86
C LEU A 22 23.04 10.78 15.74
N SER A 23 23.31 9.94 16.74
CA SER A 23 22.37 9.59 17.79
C SER A 23 22.12 10.80 18.68
N LEU A 24 21.23 11.69 18.25
CA LEU A 24 20.52 12.59 19.15
C LEU A 24 19.41 11.75 19.79
N GLY A 25 19.55 11.50 21.09
CA GLY A 25 18.54 10.84 21.90
C GLY A 25 17.24 11.63 21.85
N LEU A 26 16.26 11.13 21.09
CA LEU A 26 14.86 11.40 21.35
C LEU A 26 14.32 10.28 22.24
N PRO A 27 13.50 10.60 23.26
CA PRO A 27 12.89 9.57 24.08
C PRO A 27 11.98 8.71 23.21
N ALA A 28 12.08 7.39 23.41
CA ALA A 28 11.16 6.41 22.86
C ALA A 28 9.73 6.71 23.35
N GLY A 29 8.98 7.42 22.52
CA GLY A 29 7.53 7.55 22.62
C GLY A 29 6.89 6.59 21.63
N ALA A 30 6.68 5.34 22.03
CA ALA A 30 5.71 4.48 21.37
C ALA A 30 4.34 4.77 22.00
N ALA A 31 3.47 5.49 21.30
CA ALA A 31 2.00 5.43 21.45
C ALA A 31 1.32 6.46 20.53
N GLY A 32 0.65 5.98 19.48
CA GLY A 32 -0.18 6.79 18.60
C GLY A 32 0.04 6.44 17.13
N ALA A 33 -0.85 5.64 16.54
CA ALA A 33 -1.03 5.70 15.09
C ALA A 33 -1.69 7.06 14.82
N ASP A 34 -0.89 8.11 14.71
CA ASP A 34 -1.41 9.46 14.57
C ASP A 34 -2.05 9.57 13.17
N ALA A 35 -3.35 9.87 13.20
CA ALA A 35 -4.15 10.08 12.00
C ALA A 35 -3.50 11.14 11.10
N PRO A 36 -3.76 11.10 9.78
CA PRO A 36 -3.30 12.13 8.86
C PRO A 36 -3.49 13.54 9.44
N SER A 37 -2.48 14.38 9.29
CA SER A 37 -2.55 15.77 9.72
C SER A 37 -3.53 16.53 8.83
N HIS A 38 -4.51 17.22 9.44
CA HIS A 38 -5.46 18.06 8.71
C HIS A 38 -4.75 19.03 7.73
N TYR A 39 -3.60 19.58 8.13
CA TYR A 39 -2.81 20.46 7.28
C TYR A 39 -2.14 19.74 6.10
N GLY A 40 -1.66 18.52 6.31
CA GLY A 40 -1.07 17.68 5.26
C GLY A 40 -2.10 17.21 4.24
N GLU A 41 -3.27 16.77 4.70
CA GLU A 41 -4.39 16.39 3.83
C GLU A 41 -4.87 17.56 2.98
N LYS A 42 -5.06 18.73 3.59
CA LYS A 42 -5.45 19.95 2.86
C LYS A 42 -4.40 20.35 1.80
N ALA A 43 -3.12 20.26 2.15
CA ALA A 43 -2.03 20.56 1.22
C ALA A 43 -2.03 19.58 0.03
N VAL A 44 -2.15 18.28 0.31
CA VAL A 44 -2.27 17.23 -0.72
C VAL A 44 -3.49 17.44 -1.60
N SER A 45 -4.64 17.81 -1.04
CA SER A 45 -5.87 18.08 -1.79
C SER A 45 -5.67 19.24 -2.78
N ALA A 46 -5.03 20.33 -2.35
CA ALA A 46 -4.69 21.44 -3.23
C ALA A 46 -3.74 21.02 -4.37
N ILE A 47 -2.69 20.24 -4.05
CA ILE A 47 -1.75 19.72 -5.06
C ILE A 47 -2.47 18.81 -6.07
N LYS A 48 -3.30 17.86 -5.59
CA LYS A 48 -4.13 17.00 -6.45
C LYS A 48 -5.08 17.83 -7.32
N GLY A 49 -5.62 18.94 -6.80
CA GLY A 49 -6.41 19.91 -7.54
C GLY A 49 -5.64 20.52 -8.72
N ARG A 50 -4.41 20.97 -8.49
CA ARG A 50 -3.55 21.49 -9.57
C ARG A 50 -3.21 20.44 -10.61
N ILE A 51 -2.93 19.20 -10.19
CA ILE A 51 -2.70 18.09 -11.12
C ILE A 51 -3.92 17.86 -12.02
N ARG A 52 -5.14 17.87 -11.46
CA ARG A 52 -6.40 17.77 -12.24
C ARG A 52 -6.55 18.91 -13.25
N LEU A 53 -6.11 20.11 -12.89
CA LEU A 53 -6.07 21.29 -13.77
C LEU A 53 -4.88 21.31 -14.72
N LYS A 54 -4.05 20.24 -14.74
CA LYS A 54 -2.82 20.12 -15.54
C LYS A 54 -1.76 21.19 -15.23
N ASP A 55 -1.86 21.84 -14.08
CA ASP A 55 -0.85 22.76 -13.55
C ASP A 55 0.24 21.97 -12.81
N CYS A 56 1.08 21.26 -13.56
CA CYS A 56 2.16 20.46 -12.99
C CYS A 56 3.26 21.32 -12.34
N ALA A 57 3.50 22.54 -12.83
CA ALA A 57 4.50 23.43 -12.24
C ALA A 57 4.08 23.86 -10.83
N GLY A 58 2.84 24.36 -10.69
CA GLY A 58 2.29 24.73 -9.39
C GLY A 58 2.14 23.54 -8.45
N ALA A 59 1.72 22.37 -8.96
CA ALA A 59 1.64 21.15 -8.15
C ALA A 59 3.00 20.77 -7.54
N ILE A 60 4.08 20.88 -8.33
CA ILE A 60 5.44 20.56 -7.88
C ILE A 60 5.95 21.58 -6.85
N ASP A 61 5.65 22.86 -7.02
CA ASP A 61 6.09 23.89 -6.07
C ASP A 61 5.35 23.82 -4.73
N ASP A 62 4.04 23.54 -4.76
CA ASP A 62 3.26 23.27 -3.55
C ASP A 62 3.72 21.97 -2.86
N LEU A 63 4.05 20.94 -3.64
CA LEU A 63 4.61 19.69 -3.12
C LEU A 63 5.95 19.92 -2.42
N LYS A 64 6.89 20.65 -3.04
CA LYS A 64 8.18 20.99 -2.40
C LYS A 64 7.97 21.74 -1.08
N THR A 65 7.02 22.66 -1.04
CA THR A 65 6.68 23.41 0.18
C THR A 65 6.15 22.47 1.27
N SER A 66 5.31 21.52 0.90
CA SER A 66 4.70 20.55 1.82
C SER A 66 5.73 19.52 2.33
N LEU A 67 6.64 19.08 1.47
CA LEU A 67 7.76 18.21 1.85
C LEU A 67 8.70 18.89 2.85
N LYS A 68 9.00 20.19 2.66
CA LYS A 68 9.80 20.97 3.62
C LYS A 68 9.16 21.11 5.00
N LYS A 69 7.82 21.03 5.07
CA LYS A 69 7.06 21.03 6.33
C LYS A 69 7.02 19.66 7.00
N GLY A 70 7.54 18.62 6.35
CA GLY A 70 7.60 17.27 6.90
C GLY A 70 6.26 16.54 6.91
N PHE A 71 5.28 16.93 6.07
CA PHE A 71 3.98 16.27 6.03
C PHE A 71 4.10 14.84 5.48
N PRO A 72 3.73 13.80 6.24
CA PRO A 72 3.74 12.41 5.77
C PRO A 72 2.88 12.21 4.52
N GLU A 73 1.76 12.92 4.38
CA GLU A 73 0.85 12.85 3.24
C GLU A 73 1.49 13.42 1.98
N ALA A 74 2.34 14.44 2.13
CA ALA A 74 3.12 14.98 1.01
C ALA A 74 4.19 13.98 0.55
N ASN A 75 4.82 13.27 1.48
CA ASN A 75 5.72 12.16 1.15
C ASN A 75 4.95 11.05 0.41
N MET A 76 3.78 10.64 0.92
CA MET A 76 2.92 9.67 0.24
C MET A 76 2.57 10.11 -1.20
N LEU A 77 2.17 11.37 -1.39
CA LEU A 77 1.86 11.91 -2.70
C LEU A 77 3.09 11.94 -3.63
N ALA A 78 4.25 12.36 -3.12
CA ALA A 78 5.49 12.39 -3.89
C ALA A 78 5.89 10.99 -4.38
N GLY A 79 5.83 9.98 -3.50
CA GLY A 79 6.05 8.58 -3.87
C GLY A 79 5.10 8.14 -4.98
N SER A 80 3.80 8.44 -4.83
CA SER A 80 2.78 8.11 -5.84
C SER A 80 3.01 8.82 -7.18
N MET A 81 3.50 10.06 -7.18
CA MET A 81 3.80 10.79 -8.40
C MET A 81 4.95 10.16 -9.17
N TYR A 82 6.03 9.76 -8.48
CA TYR A 82 7.15 9.05 -9.08
C TYR A 82 6.79 7.62 -9.49
N GLU A 83 6.01 6.87 -8.71
CA GLU A 83 5.56 5.51 -9.05
C GLU A 83 4.74 5.50 -10.36
N ASN A 84 3.86 6.49 -10.55
CA ASN A 84 2.90 6.51 -11.65
C ASN A 84 3.29 7.48 -12.79
N GLY A 85 4.34 8.28 -12.63
CA GLY A 85 4.75 9.27 -13.61
C GLY A 85 3.78 10.46 -13.74
N VAL A 86 3.18 10.90 -12.64
CA VAL A 86 2.24 12.04 -12.61
C VAL A 86 3.01 13.34 -12.39
N CYS A 87 2.99 14.24 -13.37
CA CYS A 87 3.76 15.50 -13.40
C CYS A 87 5.30 15.38 -13.27
N VAL A 88 5.81 14.17 -13.07
CA VAL A 88 7.23 13.80 -13.07
C VAL A 88 7.43 12.56 -13.94
N LYS A 89 8.67 12.29 -14.35
CA LYS A 89 8.98 11.02 -15.04
C LYS A 89 8.83 9.86 -14.05
N ARG A 90 8.21 8.76 -14.50
CA ARG A 90 8.10 7.52 -13.72
C ARG A 90 9.48 7.03 -13.27
N ASP A 91 9.66 6.83 -11.98
CA ASP A 91 10.92 6.40 -11.37
C ASP A 91 10.65 5.72 -10.01
N TRP A 92 10.69 4.38 -9.99
CA TRP A 92 10.42 3.59 -8.78
C TRP A 92 11.48 3.83 -7.68
N GLU A 93 12.76 3.88 -8.05
CA GLU A 93 13.85 4.09 -7.10
C GLU A 93 13.72 5.43 -6.36
N ARG A 94 13.22 6.47 -7.06
CA ARG A 94 12.91 7.76 -6.42
C ARG A 94 11.67 7.72 -5.55
N ALA A 95 10.71 6.84 -5.80
CA ALA A 95 9.49 6.73 -5.00
C ALA A 95 9.74 6.11 -3.62
N ILE A 96 10.66 5.13 -3.55
CA ILE A 96 11.00 4.37 -2.33
C ILE A 96 11.24 5.27 -1.10
N PRO A 97 12.17 6.24 -1.11
CA PRO A 97 12.45 7.04 0.09
C PRO A 97 11.24 7.84 0.57
N PHE A 98 10.38 8.30 -0.34
CA PHE A 98 9.15 9.01 0.06
C PHE A 98 8.14 8.08 0.74
N TYR A 99 7.98 6.85 0.26
CA TYR A 99 7.10 5.89 0.93
C TYR A 99 7.64 5.45 2.30
N ILE A 100 8.97 5.35 2.45
CA ILE A 100 9.60 5.10 3.74
C ILE A 100 9.31 6.25 4.70
N GLN A 101 9.51 7.50 4.27
CA GLN A 101 9.23 8.69 5.08
C GLN A 101 7.74 8.82 5.43
N ALA A 102 6.83 8.44 4.53
CA ALA A 102 5.40 8.39 4.83
C ALA A 102 5.09 7.36 5.92
N TRP A 103 5.67 6.15 5.81
CA TRP A 103 5.53 5.09 6.82
C TRP A 103 6.09 5.51 8.18
N GLU A 104 7.30 6.09 8.22
CA GLU A 104 7.93 6.61 9.43
C GLU A 104 7.13 7.76 10.05
N GLY A 105 6.45 8.54 9.21
CA GLY A 105 5.49 9.57 9.61
C GLY A 105 4.11 9.05 10.02
N GLY A 106 3.92 7.73 10.15
CA GLY A 106 2.69 7.12 10.65
C GLY A 106 1.68 6.66 9.59
N LEU A 107 1.92 6.92 8.30
CA LEU A 107 1.03 6.48 7.22
C LEU A 107 1.31 5.03 6.86
N ARG A 108 0.47 4.12 7.36
CA ARG A 108 0.64 2.68 7.17
C ARG A 108 0.61 2.23 5.72
N GLU A 109 -0.08 2.99 4.88
CA GLU A 109 -0.17 2.79 3.44
C GLU A 109 1.22 2.87 2.77
N GLY A 110 2.20 3.55 3.39
CA GLY A 110 3.57 3.62 2.87
C GLY A 110 4.20 2.22 2.77
N ALA A 111 3.98 1.37 3.77
CA ALA A 111 4.41 -0.01 3.74
C ALA A 111 3.64 -0.84 2.69
N ASP A 112 2.35 -0.58 2.50
CA ASP A 112 1.57 -1.25 1.45
C ASP A 112 2.07 -0.86 0.05
N ARG A 113 2.40 0.42 -0.19
CA ARG A 113 3.01 0.89 -1.45
C ARG A 113 4.37 0.25 -1.70
N LEU A 114 5.20 0.15 -0.65
CA LEU A 114 6.51 -0.52 -0.74
C LEU A 114 6.36 -2.00 -1.04
N ALA A 115 5.49 -2.70 -0.31
CA ALA A 115 5.23 -4.13 -0.53
C ALA A 115 4.69 -4.39 -1.95
N ALA A 116 3.75 -3.57 -2.43
CA ALA A 116 3.21 -3.65 -3.78
C ALA A 116 4.29 -3.40 -4.84
N GLY A 117 5.09 -2.34 -4.68
CA GLY A 117 6.09 -1.96 -5.65
C GLY A 117 7.28 -2.91 -5.73
N TYR A 118 7.75 -3.44 -4.59
CA TYR A 118 8.79 -4.49 -4.58
C TYR A 118 8.28 -5.84 -5.09
N ALA A 119 7.00 -6.15 -4.96
CA ALA A 119 6.44 -7.37 -5.54
C ALA A 119 6.29 -7.30 -7.07
N ALA A 120 6.29 -6.09 -7.65
CA ALA A 120 5.90 -5.83 -9.03
C ALA A 120 7.03 -6.17 -10.02
N PRO A 121 6.80 -7.01 -11.03
CA PRO A 121 7.83 -7.39 -12.01
C PRO A 121 8.46 -6.20 -12.74
N GLU A 122 7.66 -5.18 -13.08
CA GLU A 122 8.09 -3.99 -13.82
C GLU A 122 9.05 -3.07 -13.04
N ASN A 123 9.19 -3.29 -11.73
CA ASN A 123 10.11 -2.59 -10.86
C ASN A 123 11.38 -3.41 -10.55
N GLY A 124 11.52 -4.62 -11.11
CA GLY A 124 12.60 -5.54 -10.76
C GLY A 124 12.34 -6.19 -9.41
N ALA A 125 11.33 -7.06 -9.36
CA ALA A 125 10.78 -7.60 -8.12
C ALA A 125 11.85 -8.08 -7.11
N ASP A 126 11.72 -7.61 -5.86
CA ASP A 126 12.47 -8.08 -4.69
C ASP A 126 11.48 -8.69 -3.71
N VAL A 127 11.39 -10.03 -3.75
CA VAL A 127 10.44 -10.79 -2.91
C VAL A 127 10.73 -10.61 -1.42
N ALA A 128 12.00 -10.48 -1.03
CA ALA A 128 12.35 -10.30 0.37
C ALA A 128 11.90 -8.93 0.88
N ALA A 129 12.18 -7.87 0.11
CA ALA A 129 11.70 -6.53 0.45
C ALA A 129 10.17 -6.45 0.44
N ALA A 130 9.50 -7.08 -0.53
CA ALA A 130 8.04 -7.10 -0.60
C ALA A 130 7.42 -7.72 0.66
N LEU A 131 7.90 -8.89 1.08
CA LEU A 131 7.41 -9.58 2.27
C LEU A 131 7.78 -8.83 3.57
N TRP A 132 8.97 -8.23 3.62
CA TRP A 132 9.40 -7.41 4.76
C TRP A 132 8.43 -6.26 5.01
N TRP A 133 8.13 -5.47 3.97
CA TRP A 133 7.19 -4.35 4.08
C TRP A 133 5.76 -4.81 4.36
N ALA A 134 5.33 -5.95 3.80
CA ALA A 134 4.02 -6.52 4.10
C ALA A 134 3.89 -6.93 5.58
N VAL A 135 4.92 -7.57 6.15
CA VAL A 135 4.94 -7.93 7.58
C VAL A 135 4.88 -6.69 8.46
N ARG A 136 5.56 -5.61 8.10
CA ARG A 136 5.50 -4.34 8.86
C ARG A 136 4.14 -3.66 8.74
N GLY A 137 3.57 -3.60 7.53
CA GLY A 137 2.30 -2.91 7.27
C GLY A 137 1.07 -3.66 7.80
N ARG A 138 1.11 -5.00 7.79
CA ARG A 138 -0.07 -5.86 8.04
C ARG A 138 0.07 -6.77 9.25
N GLY A 139 1.27 -6.88 9.82
CA GLY A 139 1.61 -7.75 10.93
C GLY A 139 2.00 -9.15 10.46
N ARG A 140 2.96 -9.78 11.14
CA ARG A 140 3.57 -11.08 10.79
C ARG A 140 2.60 -12.20 10.37
N ASP A 141 1.43 -12.26 11.00
CA ASP A 141 0.45 -13.34 10.83
C ASP A 141 -0.67 -13.00 9.83
N TRP A 142 -0.58 -11.88 9.11
CA TRP A 142 -1.62 -11.45 8.16
C TRP A 142 -1.91 -12.47 7.05
N LEU A 143 -0.90 -13.28 6.71
CA LEU A 143 -0.99 -14.38 5.77
C LEU A 143 -0.25 -15.59 6.36
N PRO A 144 -0.95 -16.51 7.04
CA PRO A 144 -0.34 -17.62 7.80
C PRO A 144 0.64 -18.47 6.98
N GLU A 145 0.36 -18.70 5.70
CA GLU A 145 1.20 -19.46 4.77
C GLU A 145 2.53 -18.77 4.47
N CYS A 146 2.61 -17.46 4.70
CA CYS A 146 3.75 -16.59 4.49
C CYS A 146 4.29 -16.00 5.81
N ALA A 147 3.87 -16.54 6.94
CA ALA A 147 4.39 -16.12 8.24
C ALA A 147 5.88 -16.48 8.37
N VAL A 148 6.63 -15.54 8.94
CA VAL A 148 8.03 -15.71 9.37
C VAL A 148 8.11 -15.95 10.88
N GLY A 149 9.27 -16.41 11.36
CA GLY A 149 9.58 -16.48 12.78
C GLY A 149 9.55 -15.10 13.46
N ARG A 150 9.23 -15.05 14.76
CA ARG A 150 9.20 -13.79 15.53
C ARG A 150 10.55 -13.06 15.48
N ALA A 151 11.65 -13.78 15.68
CA ALA A 151 12.99 -13.20 15.63
C ALA A 151 13.36 -12.67 14.24
N ALA A 152 12.79 -13.23 13.17
CA ALA A 152 12.99 -12.74 11.82
C ALA A 152 12.14 -11.50 11.51
N ALA A 153 10.96 -11.36 12.11
CA ALA A 153 10.08 -10.22 11.87
C ALA A 153 10.67 -8.86 12.31
N ASP A 154 11.59 -8.87 13.29
CA ASP A 154 12.18 -7.67 13.88
C ASP A 154 13.60 -7.36 13.39
N ASP A 155 14.21 -8.23 12.58
CA ASP A 155 15.61 -8.16 12.18
C ASP A 155 15.75 -8.53 10.69
N ILE A 156 16.22 -7.57 9.88
CA ILE A 156 16.28 -7.71 8.43
C ILE A 156 17.23 -8.82 7.97
N ASP A 157 18.33 -9.05 8.70
CA ASP A 157 19.31 -10.07 8.34
C ASP A 157 18.76 -11.47 8.64
N ARG A 158 18.09 -11.63 9.80
CA ARG A 158 17.38 -12.86 10.14
C ARG A 158 16.22 -13.13 9.20
N PHE A 159 15.49 -12.09 8.79
CA PHE A 159 14.43 -12.17 7.80
C PHE A 159 14.96 -12.73 6.47
N ALA A 160 15.99 -12.10 5.93
CA ALA A 160 16.61 -12.52 4.68
C ALA A 160 17.14 -13.96 4.77
N ALA A 161 17.80 -14.31 5.88
CA ALA A 161 18.30 -15.67 6.11
C ALA A 161 17.17 -16.71 6.19
N GLU A 162 16.05 -16.39 6.85
CA GLU A 162 14.90 -17.29 6.92
C GLU A 162 14.29 -17.54 5.53
N LEU A 163 14.08 -16.47 4.74
CA LEU A 163 13.50 -16.57 3.40
C LEU A 163 14.37 -17.41 2.44
N GLN A 164 15.69 -17.41 2.61
CA GLN A 164 16.59 -18.26 1.82
C GLN A 164 16.36 -19.76 2.05
N THR A 165 15.76 -20.15 3.18
CA THR A 165 15.41 -21.54 3.47
C THR A 165 14.08 -21.97 2.85
N TRP A 166 13.28 -21.02 2.33
CA TRP A 166 11.95 -21.31 1.82
C TRP A 166 11.99 -21.93 0.41
N PRO A 167 11.05 -22.84 0.09
CA PRO A 167 10.87 -23.30 -1.27
C PRO A 167 10.53 -22.14 -2.21
N GLN A 168 11.08 -22.15 -3.43
CA GLN A 168 10.82 -21.12 -4.45
C GLN A 168 9.33 -20.98 -4.78
N ALA A 169 8.57 -22.08 -4.76
CA ALA A 169 7.11 -22.04 -4.94
C ALA A 169 6.40 -21.25 -3.83
N ARG A 170 6.86 -21.36 -2.58
CA ARG A 170 6.33 -20.58 -1.46
C ARG A 170 6.62 -19.09 -1.65
N LEU A 171 7.85 -18.74 -2.02
CA LEU A 171 8.25 -17.36 -2.30
C LEU A 171 7.41 -16.75 -3.42
N ALA A 172 7.19 -17.48 -4.52
CA ALA A 172 6.38 -17.00 -5.65
C ALA A 172 4.91 -16.76 -5.25
N MET A 173 4.31 -17.72 -4.53
CA MET A 173 2.95 -17.59 -3.99
C MET A 173 2.83 -16.38 -3.05
N CYS A 174 3.76 -16.25 -2.09
CA CYS A 174 3.76 -15.18 -1.11
C CYS A 174 3.96 -13.81 -1.78
N ASN A 175 4.84 -13.70 -2.78
CA ASN A 175 5.03 -12.47 -3.54
C ASN A 175 3.76 -12.05 -4.30
N TYR A 176 3.12 -13.01 -4.99
CA TYR A 176 1.89 -12.76 -5.74
C TYR A 176 0.75 -12.28 -4.84
N VAL A 177 0.49 -12.98 -3.73
CA VAL A 177 -0.57 -12.59 -2.78
C VAL A 177 -0.25 -11.24 -2.14
N THR A 178 1.00 -11.02 -1.77
CA THR A 178 1.46 -9.74 -1.20
C THR A 178 1.25 -8.60 -2.19
N GLY A 179 1.69 -8.74 -3.44
CA GLY A 179 1.54 -7.69 -4.44
C GLY A 179 0.08 -7.29 -4.65
N VAL A 180 -0.81 -8.27 -4.82
CA VAL A 180 -2.24 -8.03 -5.04
C VAL A 180 -2.88 -7.35 -3.82
N MET A 181 -2.68 -7.92 -2.61
CA MET A 181 -3.33 -7.40 -1.40
C MET A 181 -2.77 -6.05 -0.96
N SER A 182 -1.47 -5.82 -1.16
CA SER A 182 -0.80 -4.55 -0.90
C SER A 182 -1.26 -3.45 -1.86
N THR A 183 -1.41 -3.77 -3.15
CA THR A 183 -2.01 -2.82 -4.12
C THR A 183 -3.43 -2.44 -3.71
N LEU A 184 -4.27 -3.44 -3.39
CA LEU A 184 -5.65 -3.20 -2.97
C LEU A 184 -5.73 -2.27 -1.76
N ALA A 185 -4.94 -2.50 -0.70
CA ALA A 185 -5.03 -1.63 0.48
C ALA A 185 -4.44 -0.24 0.24
N ALA A 186 -3.31 -0.15 -0.47
CA ALA A 186 -2.66 1.13 -0.76
C ALA A 186 -3.59 2.06 -1.56
N GLU A 187 -4.35 1.50 -2.50
CA GLU A 187 -5.28 2.27 -3.33
C GLU A 187 -6.68 2.39 -2.72
N ALA A 188 -7.12 1.50 -1.83
CA ALA A 188 -8.38 1.65 -1.09
C ALA A 188 -8.30 2.76 -0.03
N ARG A 189 -7.15 2.90 0.66
CA ARG A 189 -6.97 3.86 1.77
C ARG A 189 -6.40 5.20 1.33
N TYR A 190 -5.52 5.20 0.33
CA TYR A 190 -5.01 6.42 -0.29
C TYR A 190 -5.28 6.39 -1.81
N PRO A 191 -6.56 6.56 -2.20
CA PRO A 191 -6.97 6.44 -3.59
C PRO A 191 -6.33 7.50 -4.49
N ALA A 192 -6.05 7.08 -5.71
CA ALA A 192 -5.60 7.96 -6.77
C ALA A 192 -6.77 8.84 -7.21
N GLN A 193 -6.79 10.11 -6.79
CA GLN A 193 -7.59 11.25 -7.30
C GLN A 193 -9.13 11.09 -7.45
N ALA A 194 -9.71 9.89 -7.34
CA ALA A 194 -11.09 9.57 -7.71
C ALA A 194 -12.06 9.53 -6.52
N PHE A 195 -11.57 9.29 -5.30
CA PHE A 195 -12.41 9.42 -4.11
C PHE A 195 -12.59 10.88 -3.73
N VAL A 196 -13.68 11.45 -4.22
CA VAL A 196 -14.32 12.59 -3.58
C VAL A 196 -15.76 12.18 -3.29
N GLU A 197 -16.17 12.45 -2.06
CA GLU A 197 -17.55 12.52 -1.55
C GLU A 197 -18.10 11.33 -0.73
N GLY A 198 -17.84 11.41 0.59
CA GLY A 198 -18.93 11.69 1.52
C GLY A 198 -19.86 10.54 1.92
N VAL A 199 -19.40 9.29 1.96
CA VAL A 199 -20.16 8.16 2.52
C VAL A 199 -19.21 7.19 3.21
N GLY A 200 -19.67 6.54 4.28
CA GLY A 200 -18.97 5.49 5.01
C GLY A 200 -19.64 4.12 4.83
N GLY A 201 -18.87 3.04 4.90
CA GLY A 201 -19.37 1.67 4.67
C GLY A 201 -18.34 0.58 4.99
N HIS A 202 -18.80 -0.67 4.93
CA HIS A 202 -17.98 -1.86 5.11
C HIS A 202 -17.99 -2.69 3.82
N VAL A 203 -16.81 -2.90 3.22
CA VAL A 203 -16.67 -3.80 2.09
C VAL A 203 -15.73 -4.93 2.46
N GLY A 204 -16.28 -6.15 2.46
CA GLY A 204 -15.51 -7.37 2.58
C GLY A 204 -14.90 -7.74 1.22
N ILE A 205 -13.66 -8.17 1.23
CA ILE A 205 -12.97 -8.71 0.05
C ILE A 205 -12.60 -10.15 0.30
N ARG A 206 -12.85 -11.00 -0.68
CA ARG A 206 -12.37 -12.37 -0.77
C ARG A 206 -11.53 -12.53 -2.02
N PHE A 207 -10.23 -12.64 -1.85
CA PHE A 207 -9.33 -12.97 -2.93
C PHE A 207 -9.17 -14.49 -3.00
N LEU A 208 -9.42 -15.07 -4.18
CA LEU A 208 -9.17 -16.47 -4.51
C LEU A 208 -7.89 -16.55 -5.32
N PRO A 209 -6.72 -16.83 -4.70
CA PRO A 209 -5.46 -16.69 -5.41
C PRO A 209 -5.21 -17.79 -6.44
N ALA A 210 -5.91 -18.93 -6.33
CA ALA A 210 -5.81 -20.06 -7.27
C ALA A 210 -6.62 -19.86 -8.55
N VAL A 211 -7.61 -18.97 -8.53
CA VAL A 211 -8.37 -18.56 -9.72
C VAL A 211 -8.40 -17.04 -9.66
N PRO A 212 -7.47 -16.32 -10.32
CA PRO A 212 -7.12 -14.92 -10.03
C PRO A 212 -8.36 -14.01 -10.07
N ARG A 213 -9.08 -13.95 -8.95
CA ARG A 213 -10.42 -13.42 -8.83
C ARG A 213 -10.56 -12.82 -7.45
N ILE A 214 -11.08 -11.61 -7.43
CA ILE A 214 -11.40 -10.89 -6.22
C ILE A 214 -12.92 -10.74 -6.19
N GLU A 215 -13.54 -11.27 -5.15
CA GLU A 215 -14.97 -11.15 -4.91
C GLU A 215 -15.18 -10.09 -3.83
N MET A 216 -16.11 -9.17 -4.08
CA MET A 216 -16.53 -8.17 -3.11
C MET A 216 -17.82 -8.63 -2.45
N GLN A 217 -17.83 -8.58 -1.13
CA GLN A 217 -19.00 -8.84 -0.31
C GLN A 217 -19.41 -7.53 0.34
N ARG A 218 -20.55 -6.98 -0.08
CA ARG A 218 -21.13 -5.81 0.56
C ARG A 218 -21.45 -6.16 2.01
N GLY A 219 -20.78 -5.50 2.95
CA GLY A 219 -21.22 -5.50 4.34
C GLY A 219 -22.52 -4.72 4.45
N GLY A 220 -23.36 -5.03 5.44
CA GLY A 220 -24.53 -4.19 5.72
C GLY A 220 -24.08 -2.74 5.85
N VAL A 221 -24.69 -1.83 5.07
CA VAL A 221 -24.47 -0.40 5.23
C VAL A 221 -24.95 -0.05 6.63
N GLN A 222 -24.03 0.16 7.56
CA GLN A 222 -24.40 0.58 8.90
C GLN A 222 -24.75 2.06 8.82
N GLU A 223 -26.05 2.34 8.67
CA GLU A 223 -26.62 3.68 8.69
C GLU A 223 -26.25 4.36 10.00
N TYR A 224 -25.27 5.26 9.95
CA TYR A 224 -25.21 6.33 10.95
C TYR A 224 -26.29 7.33 10.57
N LEU A 225 -27.51 7.08 11.05
CA LEU A 225 -28.60 8.05 11.00
C LEU A 225 -28.10 9.33 11.68
N LEU A 226 -27.81 10.35 10.86
CA LEU A 226 -27.77 11.73 11.34
C LEU A 226 -29.18 12.07 11.79
N LEU A 227 -29.49 11.78 13.05
CA LEU A 227 -30.74 12.14 13.69
C LEU A 227 -30.93 13.66 13.54
N GLY A 228 -31.79 14.06 12.60
CA GLY A 228 -32.35 15.42 12.54
C GLY A 228 -32.29 16.19 11.22
N LEU A 229 -31.59 15.76 10.16
CA LEU A 229 -31.36 16.64 8.99
C LEU A 229 -31.64 16.06 7.58
N VAL A 230 -31.94 14.77 7.42
CA VAL A 230 -32.25 14.16 6.10
C VAL A 230 -33.28 13.03 6.25
N ASN A 231 -34.24 12.93 5.33
CA ASN A 231 -35.17 11.78 5.27
C ASN A 231 -34.40 10.45 5.13
N GLY A 232 -34.80 9.43 5.89
CA GLY A 232 -34.12 8.12 5.93
C GLY A 232 -33.96 7.46 4.55
N ASP A 233 -34.94 7.64 3.65
CA ASP A 233 -34.87 7.09 2.29
C ASP A 233 -33.86 7.83 1.40
N ALA A 234 -33.77 9.16 1.53
CA ALA A 234 -32.78 9.96 0.82
C ALA A 234 -31.34 9.69 1.32
N ALA A 235 -31.19 9.35 2.61
CA ALA A 235 -29.93 8.89 3.17
C ALA A 235 -29.55 7.49 2.66
N ARG A 236 -30.52 6.57 2.56
CA ARG A 236 -30.36 5.22 2.00
C ARG A 236 -29.94 5.21 0.53
N GLU A 237 -30.65 5.96 -0.30
CA GLU A 237 -30.34 6.06 -1.74
C GLU A 237 -28.95 6.65 -1.98
N ARG A 238 -28.56 7.67 -1.19
CA ARG A 238 -27.23 8.27 -1.24
C ARG A 238 -26.14 7.27 -0.81
N GLY A 239 -26.37 6.56 0.30
CA GLY A 239 -25.45 5.52 0.78
C GLY A 239 -25.23 4.40 -0.23
N SER A 240 -26.29 3.93 -0.89
CA SER A 240 -26.20 2.90 -1.95
C SER A 240 -25.38 3.38 -3.14
N ARG A 241 -25.64 4.58 -3.67
CA ARG A 241 -24.92 5.11 -4.85
C ARG A 241 -23.43 5.28 -4.60
N SER A 242 -23.04 5.70 -3.40
CA SER A 242 -21.62 5.83 -3.06
C SER A 242 -20.95 4.49 -2.79
N ALA A 243 -21.66 3.50 -2.25
CA ALA A 243 -21.17 2.13 -2.16
C ALA A 243 -20.98 1.50 -3.56
N ASP A 244 -21.92 1.72 -4.48
CA ASP A 244 -21.80 1.29 -5.88
C ASP A 244 -20.58 1.94 -6.56
N GLY A 245 -20.31 3.22 -6.30
CA GLY A 245 -19.13 3.94 -6.77
C GLY A 245 -17.81 3.37 -6.21
N PHE A 246 -17.76 3.15 -4.89
CA PHE A 246 -16.59 2.56 -4.23
C PHE A 246 -16.28 1.17 -4.77
N GLU A 247 -17.29 0.31 -4.91
CA GLU A 247 -17.13 -1.05 -5.43
C GLU A 247 -16.62 -1.05 -6.87
N LYS A 248 -17.12 -0.12 -7.70
CA LYS A 248 -16.64 0.03 -9.07
C LYS A 248 -15.16 0.42 -9.09
N GLU A 249 -14.76 1.46 -8.36
CA GLU A 249 -13.37 1.92 -8.34
C GLU A 249 -12.42 0.86 -7.78
N LEU A 250 -12.80 0.24 -6.66
CA LEU A 250 -12.04 -0.86 -6.08
C LEU A 250 -11.99 -2.06 -7.03
N GLY A 251 -13.04 -2.28 -7.83
CA GLY A 251 -13.09 -3.32 -8.86
C GLY A 251 -12.06 -3.05 -9.95
N GLU A 252 -11.93 -1.80 -10.38
CA GLU A 252 -10.88 -1.40 -11.33
C GLU A 252 -9.48 -1.55 -10.72
N VAL A 253 -9.29 -1.26 -9.44
CA VAL A 253 -8.04 -1.52 -8.70
C VAL A 253 -7.75 -3.01 -8.68
N ALA A 254 -8.73 -3.84 -8.33
CA ALA A 254 -8.62 -5.29 -8.27
C ALA A 254 -8.19 -5.87 -9.63
N ASP A 255 -8.84 -5.44 -10.70
CA ASP A 255 -8.52 -5.82 -12.07
C ASP A 255 -7.09 -5.42 -12.48
N ARG A 256 -6.66 -4.21 -12.11
CA ARG A 256 -5.28 -3.77 -12.35
C ARG A 256 -4.28 -4.59 -11.54
N ALA A 257 -4.56 -4.86 -10.27
CA ALA A 257 -3.70 -5.66 -9.40
C ALA A 257 -3.52 -7.08 -9.96
N LEU A 258 -4.60 -7.74 -10.34
CA LEU A 258 -4.55 -9.09 -10.93
C LEU A 258 -3.80 -9.14 -12.27
N ARG A 259 -3.80 -8.06 -13.05
CA ARG A 259 -2.96 -7.93 -14.26
C ARG A 259 -1.50 -7.61 -13.95
N ARG A 260 -1.24 -6.84 -12.90
CA ARG A 260 0.09 -6.38 -12.50
C ARG A 260 0.95 -7.53 -11.96
N TYR A 261 0.34 -8.46 -11.22
CA TYR A 261 1.07 -9.58 -10.61
C TYR A 261 0.72 -10.90 -11.30
N PRO A 262 1.67 -11.55 -11.99
CA PRO A 262 1.41 -12.83 -12.62
C PRO A 262 1.18 -13.93 -11.58
N GLN A 263 0.10 -14.69 -11.73
CA GLN A 263 -0.21 -15.83 -10.87
C GLN A 263 0.83 -16.95 -11.06
N PRO A 264 1.47 -17.46 -9.99
CA PRO A 264 2.39 -18.58 -10.09
C PRO A 264 1.65 -19.91 -10.27
N ALA A 265 2.35 -20.92 -10.80
CA ALA A 265 1.80 -22.27 -10.90
C ALA A 265 1.70 -22.95 -9.52
N GLY A 266 0.75 -23.87 -9.37
CA GLY A 266 0.62 -24.69 -8.16
C GLY A 266 -0.03 -23.98 -6.96
N MET A 267 -0.81 -22.93 -7.20
CA MET A 267 -1.55 -22.24 -6.14
C MET A 267 -2.53 -23.19 -5.44
N PRO A 268 -2.60 -23.20 -4.10
CA PRO A 268 -3.54 -24.06 -3.39
C PRO A 268 -4.99 -23.69 -3.70
N ALA A 269 -5.76 -24.62 -4.28
CA ALA A 269 -7.14 -24.37 -4.72
C ALA A 269 -8.07 -23.87 -3.60
N ALA A 270 -7.80 -24.26 -2.36
CA ALA A 270 -8.57 -23.87 -1.18
C ALA A 270 -8.11 -22.55 -0.54
N MET A 271 -7.02 -21.94 -1.02
CA MET A 271 -6.52 -20.69 -0.46
C MET A 271 -7.54 -19.56 -0.71
N VAL A 272 -7.91 -18.88 0.36
CA VAL A 272 -8.77 -17.70 0.31
C VAL A 272 -8.20 -16.66 1.27
N VAL A 273 -7.88 -15.49 0.75
CA VAL A 273 -7.42 -14.36 1.56
C VAL A 273 -8.59 -13.42 1.75
N LYS A 274 -8.96 -13.17 3.00
CA LYS A 274 -10.08 -12.29 3.36
C LYS A 274 -9.55 -11.01 3.99
N THR A 275 -10.13 -9.89 3.61
CA THR A 275 -9.91 -8.62 4.30
C THR A 275 -11.19 -7.82 4.27
N SER A 276 -11.28 -6.78 5.09
CA SER A 276 -12.39 -5.85 5.06
C SER A 276 -11.86 -4.43 5.20
N TYR A 277 -12.54 -3.51 4.52
CA TYR A 277 -12.26 -2.08 4.62
C TYR A 277 -13.48 -1.39 5.20
N ASP A 278 -13.26 -0.75 6.32
CA ASP A 278 -14.18 0.22 6.90
C ASP A 278 -13.73 1.61 6.43
N PHE A 279 -14.64 2.38 5.86
CA PHE A 279 -14.41 3.78 5.55
C PHE A 279 -15.43 4.64 6.29
N GLN A 280 -14.95 5.71 6.91
CA GLN A 280 -15.74 6.63 7.74
C GLN A 280 -15.98 7.94 6.99
N ILE A 281 -17.11 8.59 7.27
CA ILE A 281 -17.38 9.94 6.79
C ILE A 281 -16.53 10.92 7.59
N GLN A 282 -15.71 11.73 6.92
CA GLN A 282 -15.27 13.00 7.48
C GLN A 282 -16.20 14.09 6.98
N PHE A 283 -16.93 14.72 7.90
CA PHE A 283 -17.67 15.94 7.63
C PHE A 283 -16.67 17.11 7.73
N GLU A 284 -16.33 17.74 6.61
CA GLU A 284 -15.78 19.11 6.62
C GLU A 284 -16.92 20.14 6.56
#